data_AF-A0AAV4TLF4-F1
#
_entry.id   AF-A0AAV4TLF4-F1
#
_cell.length_a   1.000
_cell.length_b   1.000
_cell.length_c   1.000
_cell.angle_alpha   90.00
_cell.angle_beta   90.00
_cell.angle_gamma   90.00
#
_symmetry.space_group_name_H-M   'P 1'
#
loop_
_entity.id
_entity.type
_entity.pdbx_description
1 polymer ?
#
loop_
_entity_poly.entity_id
_entity_poly.type
_entity_poly.pdbx_seq_one_letter_code
_entity_poly.pdbx_strand_id
1 'polypeptide(L)'
;MGWAKVRLVPARAFKKILYGICIWTCLCYVVFRITNHKGAVTYLTARVNRGLLQNVQSMQALAAAAAVGGSAEFPTTPPPVNQDNPSGSRTPGIPQNFLDLEPQVDNSPALNEKQLLTLLANHSNLPLAYWSANKLRPIGSKSCVKFPSLYELDFNNIYWQRLQTSNGTYYLYAAYYDNRWRAGSVPVVRMLGMIDRIKPIPTICQLWFDKKKTVVFSQATYTYAWYSKWGNYKNGILQPYVISCKVPPKESGGQVPTSVSLVENRCDKPTTNLRILNERPKKKEDFAVCVKGLDFLHEDLSVRLVEWLELLNILGAKKVFLYELEVHPNISKVLNYYQKEGLVQLTPLTLPGNQPNLPGFRHLYLKSKLTHKRQNELIPYNDCLYRNLYSYEYVVLLDIDEIIMPVKYDSWSGLMKEVVQQALKEKNYTRASYNVRNVYFLDDLQDGDDLHHEAHELGIPRYLHMFQHVYRSKNFTKPGSYVKCFHNTERVVSLHNHFPLNCLGTCTTFSVNTSLAQLQHYRKDCVGSLKNSCKTDFRLYTLKDTTIWRYKDEAIKRTTRTLSRLGFFS
;
A
#
# COMPACT_ATOMS: atom_id res chain seq x y z
N MET A 1 -72.77 -13.69 -22.78
CA MET A 1 -73.20 -14.86 -21.98
C MET A 1 -72.31 -16.04 -22.36
N GLY A 2 -71.63 -16.64 -21.37
CA GLY A 2 -70.69 -17.74 -21.58
C GLY A 2 -69.75 -17.90 -20.38
N TRP A 3 -70.29 -18.23 -19.21
CA TRP A 3 -69.50 -18.52 -18.01
C TRP A 3 -68.76 -19.85 -18.17
N ALA A 4 -67.43 -19.82 -18.15
CA ALA A 4 -66.61 -21.02 -18.06
C ALA A 4 -66.66 -21.57 -16.63
N LYS A 5 -67.20 -22.79 -16.48
CA LYS A 5 -67.27 -23.54 -15.21
C LYS A 5 -65.86 -23.89 -14.73
N VAL A 6 -65.42 -23.27 -13.63
CA VAL A 6 -64.25 -23.72 -12.87
C VAL A 6 -64.60 -25.05 -12.19
N ARG A 7 -63.95 -26.15 -12.61
CA ARG A 7 -64.07 -27.45 -11.94
C ARG A 7 -63.35 -27.38 -10.58
N LEU A 8 -64.12 -27.24 -9.51
CA LEU A 8 -63.64 -27.42 -8.13
C LEU A 8 -63.23 -28.89 -7.93
N VAL A 9 -61.93 -29.12 -7.74
CA VAL A 9 -61.39 -30.41 -7.33
C VAL A 9 -61.88 -30.69 -5.90
N PRO A 10 -62.53 -31.85 -5.63
CA PRO A 10 -63.08 -32.12 -4.31
C PRO A 10 -61.96 -32.15 -3.26
N ALA A 11 -62.21 -31.56 -2.08
CA ALA A 11 -61.23 -31.37 -1.01
C ALA A 11 -60.47 -32.65 -0.59
N ARG A 12 -61.07 -33.83 -0.80
CA ARG A 12 -60.42 -35.14 -0.63
C ARG A 12 -59.29 -35.40 -1.64
N ALA A 13 -59.45 -35.01 -2.89
CA ALA A 13 -58.42 -35.15 -3.91
C ALA A 13 -57.26 -34.17 -3.67
N PHE A 14 -57.55 -32.94 -3.21
CA PHE A 14 -56.52 -31.99 -2.83
C PHE A 14 -55.69 -32.46 -1.62
N LYS A 15 -56.33 -33.05 -0.60
CA LYS A 15 -55.63 -33.68 0.53
C LYS A 15 -54.74 -34.86 0.09
N LYS A 16 -55.20 -35.68 -0.86
CA LYS A 16 -54.40 -36.79 -1.41
C LYS A 16 -53.19 -36.30 -2.20
N ILE A 17 -53.32 -35.20 -2.95
CA ILE A 17 -52.21 -34.57 -3.67
C ILE A 17 -51.20 -33.99 -2.68
N LEU A 18 -51.67 -33.29 -1.63
CA LEU A 18 -50.79 -32.72 -0.61
C LEU A 18 -50.01 -33.81 0.17
N TYR A 19 -50.69 -34.92 0.47
CA TYR A 19 -50.06 -36.10 1.07
C TYR A 19 -49.04 -36.75 0.13
N GLY A 20 -49.37 -36.87 -1.16
CA GLY A 20 -48.45 -37.37 -2.17
C GLY A 20 -47.20 -36.50 -2.31
N ILE A 21 -47.35 -35.18 -2.30
CA ILE A 21 -46.23 -34.23 -2.35
C ILE A 21 -45.37 -34.35 -1.08
N CYS A 22 -45.96 -34.44 0.12
CA CYS A 22 -45.20 -34.59 1.36
C CYS A 22 -44.45 -35.94 1.43
N ILE A 23 -45.08 -37.02 0.97
CA ILE A 23 -44.43 -38.32 0.92
C ILE A 23 -43.29 -38.28 -0.11
N TRP A 24 -43.51 -37.69 -1.28
CA TRP A 24 -42.49 -37.56 -2.32
C TRP A 24 -41.31 -36.70 -1.86
N THR A 25 -41.54 -35.57 -1.18
CA THR A 25 -40.45 -34.73 -0.65
C THR A 25 -39.67 -35.41 0.47
N CYS A 26 -40.34 -36.13 1.37
CA CYS A 26 -39.66 -36.95 2.37
C CYS A 26 -38.85 -38.08 1.74
N LEU A 27 -39.38 -38.74 0.71
CA LEU A 27 -38.71 -39.83 0.01
C LEU A 27 -37.51 -39.31 -0.79
N CYS A 28 -37.64 -38.16 -1.45
CA CYS A 28 -36.52 -37.46 -2.09
C CYS A 28 -35.45 -37.03 -1.07
N TYR A 29 -35.84 -36.53 0.10
CA TYR A 29 -34.89 -36.13 1.16
C TYR A 29 -34.12 -37.34 1.71
N VAL A 30 -34.80 -38.47 1.93
CA VAL A 30 -34.19 -39.72 2.38
C VAL A 30 -33.28 -40.31 1.31
N VAL A 31 -33.73 -40.34 0.04
CA VAL A 31 -32.89 -40.77 -1.09
C VAL A 31 -31.66 -39.87 -1.21
N PHE A 32 -31.80 -38.55 -1.12
CA PHE A 32 -30.67 -37.60 -1.17
C PHE A 32 -29.70 -37.73 0.01
N ARG A 33 -30.19 -38.19 1.19
CA ARG A 33 -29.35 -38.49 2.36
C ARG A 33 -28.67 -39.84 2.28
N ILE A 34 -29.31 -40.84 1.66
CA ILE A 34 -28.76 -42.19 1.50
C ILE A 34 -27.78 -42.23 0.32
N THR A 35 -28.06 -41.57 -0.80
CA THR A 35 -27.15 -41.51 -1.96
C THR A 35 -25.92 -40.63 -1.72
N ASN A 36 -25.98 -39.67 -0.79
CA ASN A 36 -24.81 -38.87 -0.39
C ASN A 36 -23.89 -39.56 0.64
N HIS A 37 -24.17 -40.79 1.08
CA HIS A 37 -23.35 -41.41 2.12
C HIS A 37 -22.14 -42.21 1.60
N LYS A 38 -21.96 -42.36 0.29
CA LYS A 38 -20.74 -42.93 -0.30
C LYS A 38 -20.43 -42.31 -1.67
N GLY A 39 -19.39 -41.47 -1.72
CA GLY A 39 -18.62 -41.24 -2.93
C GLY A 39 -19.20 -40.27 -3.97
N ALA A 40 -19.39 -39.00 -3.60
CA ALA A 40 -19.43 -37.91 -4.58
C ALA A 40 -18.27 -36.94 -4.29
N VAL A 41 -17.13 -37.25 -4.91
CA VAL A 41 -16.10 -36.32 -5.41
C VAL A 41 -15.83 -35.08 -4.53
N THR A 42 -14.90 -35.26 -3.60
CA THR A 42 -14.28 -34.24 -2.74
C THR A 42 -13.43 -33.26 -3.55
N TYR A 43 -14.04 -32.44 -4.41
CA TYR A 43 -13.36 -31.33 -5.10
C TYR A 43 -13.94 -29.94 -4.78
N LEU A 44 -15.02 -29.85 -4.00
CA LEU A 44 -15.66 -28.58 -3.62
C LEU A 44 -15.29 -28.05 -2.23
N THR A 45 -14.40 -28.73 -1.49
CA THR A 45 -13.79 -28.22 -0.25
C THR A 45 -12.29 -27.96 -0.38
N ALA A 46 -11.77 -27.89 -1.62
CA ALA A 46 -10.61 -27.05 -1.83
C ALA A 46 -11.07 -25.61 -1.55
N ARG A 47 -10.66 -25.04 -0.41
CA ARG A 47 -10.57 -23.58 -0.26
C ARG A 47 -9.54 -23.12 -1.30
N VAL A 48 -9.98 -23.05 -2.56
CA VAL A 48 -9.25 -22.38 -3.61
C VAL A 48 -9.27 -20.92 -3.19
N ASN A 49 -8.15 -20.45 -2.65
CA ASN A 49 -7.86 -19.04 -2.57
C ASN A 49 -7.97 -18.49 -4.01
N ARG A 50 -9.16 -17.98 -4.39
CA ARG A 50 -9.40 -17.26 -5.64
C ARG A 50 -8.69 -15.89 -5.65
N GLY A 51 -7.53 -15.79 -4.99
CA GLY A 51 -6.65 -14.62 -4.97
C GLY A 51 -5.59 -14.64 -6.08
N LEU A 52 -5.51 -15.72 -6.87
CA LEU A 52 -4.50 -15.92 -7.92
C LEU A 52 -4.89 -15.38 -9.31
N LEU A 53 -5.97 -14.59 -9.42
CA LEU A 53 -6.24 -13.77 -10.62
C LEU A 53 -5.65 -12.37 -10.47
N GLN A 54 -4.44 -12.29 -9.91
CA GLN A 54 -3.63 -11.08 -10.00
C GLN A 54 -2.69 -11.25 -11.17
N ASN A 55 -2.63 -10.23 -12.03
CA ASN A 55 -1.83 -10.25 -13.23
C ASN A 55 -0.36 -10.50 -12.86
N VAL A 56 0.10 -11.76 -13.01
CA VAL A 56 1.50 -12.19 -12.79
C VAL A 56 2.46 -11.50 -13.77
N GLN A 57 1.93 -10.72 -14.71
CA GLN A 57 2.67 -9.85 -15.61
C GLN A 57 3.64 -8.91 -14.87
N SER A 58 3.37 -8.46 -13.64
CA SER A 58 4.35 -7.64 -12.90
C SER A 58 5.59 -8.42 -12.45
N MET A 59 5.45 -9.71 -12.08
CA MET A 59 6.58 -10.55 -11.71
C MET A 59 7.34 -11.07 -12.94
N GLN A 60 6.63 -11.37 -14.04
CA GLN A 60 7.27 -11.71 -15.31
C GLN A 60 7.99 -10.52 -15.94
N ALA A 61 7.44 -9.30 -15.85
CA ALA A 61 8.13 -8.08 -16.29
C ALA A 61 9.36 -7.75 -15.43
N LEU A 62 9.31 -7.99 -14.12
CA LEU A 62 10.48 -7.85 -13.22
C LEU A 62 11.56 -8.90 -13.50
N ALA A 63 11.16 -10.15 -13.78
CA ALA A 63 12.09 -11.21 -14.19
C ALA A 63 12.71 -10.91 -15.56
N ALA A 64 11.94 -10.42 -16.53
CA ALA A 64 12.42 -10.01 -17.84
C ALA A 64 13.35 -8.78 -17.75
N ALA A 65 13.04 -7.79 -16.90
CA ALA A 65 13.90 -6.63 -16.68
C ALA A 65 15.25 -6.97 -16.00
N ALA A 66 15.29 -8.04 -15.21
CA ALA A 66 16.53 -8.55 -14.62
C ALA A 66 17.38 -9.37 -15.61
N ALA A 67 16.77 -9.92 -16.67
CA ALA A 67 17.45 -10.67 -17.73
C ALA A 67 18.01 -9.76 -18.84
N VAL A 68 17.36 -8.62 -19.13
CA VAL A 68 17.79 -7.68 -20.17
C VAL A 68 18.75 -6.62 -19.61
N GLY A 69 19.94 -7.08 -19.24
CA GLY A 69 21.13 -6.24 -19.07
C GLY A 69 21.90 -6.14 -20.38
N GLY A 70 21.33 -5.47 -21.39
CA GLY A 70 21.97 -5.30 -22.69
C GLY A 70 21.20 -4.35 -23.60
N SER A 71 21.86 -3.28 -24.02
CA SER A 71 21.38 -2.28 -24.99
C SER A 71 21.09 -2.92 -26.35
N ALA A 72 19.88 -2.73 -26.88
CA ALA A 72 19.58 -3.00 -28.28
C ALA A 72 18.93 -1.76 -28.91
N GLU A 73 19.67 -1.09 -29.79
CA GLU A 73 19.20 -0.05 -30.70
C GLU A 73 18.40 -0.71 -31.84
N PHE A 74 17.27 -0.11 -32.22
CA PHE A 74 16.48 -0.52 -33.39
C PHE A 74 16.98 0.24 -34.63
N PRO A 75 17.35 -0.42 -35.75
CA PRO A 75 17.62 0.27 -36.99
C PRO A 75 16.32 0.65 -37.72
N THR A 76 16.22 1.91 -38.11
CA THR A 76 15.17 2.46 -38.99
C THR A 76 15.69 2.54 -40.43
N THR A 77 15.19 1.68 -41.32
CA THR A 77 15.26 1.90 -42.78
C THR A 77 13.98 1.37 -43.46
N PRO A 78 13.33 2.14 -44.36
CA PRO A 78 12.15 1.69 -45.10
C PRO A 78 12.55 0.91 -46.38
N PRO A 79 11.76 -0.08 -46.84
CA PRO A 79 12.04 -0.79 -48.08
C PRO A 79 11.46 -0.08 -49.32
N PRO A 80 12.01 -0.31 -50.52
CA PRO A 80 11.58 0.35 -51.75
C PRO A 80 10.35 -0.31 -52.40
N VAL A 81 9.60 0.52 -53.12
CA VAL A 81 8.43 0.19 -53.93
C VAL A 81 8.87 -0.48 -55.24
N ASN A 82 8.17 -1.54 -55.65
CA ASN A 82 8.09 -1.91 -57.06
C ASN A 82 6.71 -2.48 -57.41
N GLN A 83 6.16 -1.98 -58.51
CA GLN A 83 4.94 -2.42 -59.19
C GLN A 83 5.29 -3.54 -60.19
N ASP A 84 4.45 -4.59 -60.27
CA ASP A 84 3.80 -5.03 -61.51
C ASP A 84 2.90 -6.28 -61.30
N ASN A 85 1.78 -6.30 -62.03
CA ASN A 85 0.65 -7.26 -62.07
C ASN A 85 0.82 -8.23 -63.28
N PRO A 86 -0.08 -9.20 -63.60
CA PRO A 86 -1.08 -9.95 -62.82
C PRO A 86 -1.15 -11.48 -63.16
N SER A 87 -2.14 -12.17 -62.57
CA SER A 87 -2.79 -13.44 -63.00
C SER A 87 -2.51 -14.70 -62.16
N GLY A 88 -3.61 -15.32 -61.72
CA GLY A 88 -3.62 -16.64 -61.07
C GLY A 88 -4.30 -16.62 -59.71
N SER A 89 -5.53 -17.13 -59.67
CA SER A 89 -6.21 -17.53 -58.43
C SER A 89 -5.30 -18.45 -57.61
N ARG A 90 -4.65 -17.86 -56.61
CA ARG A 90 -4.07 -18.57 -55.47
C ARG A 90 -4.61 -17.82 -54.27
N THR A 91 -5.21 -18.56 -53.34
CA THR A 91 -5.29 -18.11 -51.94
C THR A 91 -3.96 -17.42 -51.60
N PRO A 92 -3.95 -16.17 -51.08
CA PRO A 92 -2.71 -15.49 -50.79
C PRO A 92 -1.97 -16.32 -49.74
N GLY A 93 -1.01 -17.11 -50.20
CA GLY A 93 -0.08 -17.83 -49.35
C GLY A 93 0.67 -16.80 -48.53
N ILE A 94 0.97 -17.15 -47.28
CA ILE A 94 1.79 -16.33 -46.39
C ILE A 94 3.05 -15.94 -47.19
N PRO A 95 3.35 -14.64 -47.36
CA PRO A 95 4.50 -14.21 -48.15
C PRO A 95 5.79 -14.88 -47.64
N GLN A 96 6.65 -15.34 -48.54
CA GLN A 96 7.83 -16.15 -48.19
C GLN A 96 8.73 -15.47 -47.15
N ASN A 97 8.81 -14.14 -47.19
CA ASN A 97 9.56 -13.33 -46.22
C ASN A 97 9.05 -13.46 -44.78
N PHE A 98 7.82 -13.94 -44.53
CA PHE A 98 7.34 -14.29 -43.19
C PHE A 98 7.66 -15.74 -42.80
N LEU A 99 7.85 -16.64 -43.77
CA LEU A 99 8.26 -18.03 -43.50
C LEU A 99 9.72 -18.12 -43.05
N ASP A 100 10.54 -17.14 -43.45
CA ASP A 100 11.96 -17.04 -43.10
C ASP A 100 12.20 -16.22 -41.80
N LEU A 101 11.15 -15.70 -41.15
CA LEU A 101 11.28 -15.03 -39.86
C LEU A 101 11.37 -16.06 -38.74
N GLU A 102 12.49 -16.07 -38.03
CA GLU A 102 12.57 -16.76 -36.75
C GLU A 102 11.91 -15.91 -35.66
N PRO A 103 10.88 -16.42 -34.97
CA PRO A 103 10.30 -15.70 -33.85
C PRO A 103 11.35 -15.54 -32.74
N GLN A 104 11.54 -14.30 -32.28
CA GLN A 104 12.36 -14.03 -31.11
C GLN A 104 11.67 -14.59 -29.85
N VAL A 105 12.00 -15.83 -29.54
CA VAL A 105 11.57 -16.50 -28.30
C VAL A 105 12.59 -16.26 -27.21
N ASP A 106 12.11 -16.03 -25.99
CA ASP A 106 12.96 -15.91 -24.82
C ASP A 106 13.63 -17.26 -24.52
N ASN A 107 14.90 -17.37 -24.89
CA ASN A 107 15.75 -18.53 -24.62
C ASN A 107 16.61 -18.34 -23.35
N SER A 108 16.26 -17.39 -22.48
CA SER A 108 16.96 -17.17 -21.22
C SER A 108 16.95 -18.46 -20.38
N PRO A 109 18.08 -18.83 -19.76
CA PRO A 109 18.15 -20.05 -18.94
C PRO A 109 17.20 -19.95 -17.75
N ALA A 110 16.50 -21.05 -17.46
CA ALA A 110 15.62 -21.13 -16.30
C ALA A 110 16.41 -20.86 -15.00
N LEU A 111 15.86 -19.99 -14.14
CA LEU A 111 16.46 -19.71 -12.83
C LEU A 111 16.48 -20.98 -11.97
N ASN A 112 17.62 -21.28 -11.36
CA ASN A 112 17.69 -22.36 -10.37
C ASN A 112 16.92 -21.99 -9.08
N GLU A 113 16.61 -22.98 -8.23
CA GLU A 113 15.81 -22.78 -6.99
C GLU A 113 16.36 -21.65 -6.12
N LYS A 114 17.68 -21.55 -5.96
CA LYS A 114 18.33 -20.51 -5.14
C LYS A 114 18.17 -19.12 -5.75
N GLN A 115 18.34 -18.97 -7.06
CA GLN A 115 18.14 -17.72 -7.77
C GLN A 115 16.67 -17.27 -7.68
N LEU A 116 15.74 -18.20 -7.89
CA LEU A 116 14.30 -17.94 -7.77
C LEU A 116 13.93 -17.49 -6.36
N LEU A 117 14.40 -18.19 -5.31
CA LEU A 117 14.12 -17.82 -3.93
C LEU A 117 14.73 -16.48 -3.55
N THR A 118 15.89 -16.12 -4.10
CA THR A 118 16.54 -14.82 -3.89
C THR A 118 15.73 -13.70 -4.55
N LEU A 119 15.28 -13.91 -5.79
CA LEU A 119 14.40 -12.99 -6.50
C LEU A 119 13.10 -12.76 -5.70
N LEU A 120 12.45 -13.84 -5.28
CA LEU A 120 11.20 -13.78 -4.51
C LEU A 120 11.39 -13.13 -3.13
N ALA A 121 12.55 -13.30 -2.48
CA ALA A 121 12.81 -12.75 -1.14
C ALA A 121 12.78 -11.21 -1.10
N ASN A 122 13.06 -10.55 -2.22
CA ASN A 122 13.01 -9.09 -2.34
C ASN A 122 11.57 -8.56 -2.51
N HIS A 123 10.65 -9.41 -2.95
CA HIS A 123 9.26 -9.07 -3.23
C HIS A 123 8.27 -9.75 -2.29
N SER A 124 8.76 -10.45 -1.26
CA SER A 124 7.95 -11.24 -0.35
C SER A 124 8.21 -10.89 1.11
N ASN A 125 7.15 -11.00 1.92
CA ASN A 125 7.26 -10.99 3.37
C ASN A 125 7.78 -12.33 3.93
N LEU A 126 8.14 -13.29 3.08
CA LEU A 126 8.68 -14.59 3.46
C LEU A 126 10.20 -14.53 3.66
N PRO A 127 10.73 -15.24 4.64
CA PRO A 127 12.17 -15.32 4.86
C PRO A 127 12.80 -16.39 3.96
N LEU A 128 12.59 -16.32 2.64
CA LEU A 128 12.89 -17.44 1.71
C LEU A 128 14.34 -17.92 1.73
N ALA A 129 15.31 -17.00 1.79
CA ALA A 129 16.73 -17.37 1.92
C ALA A 129 17.01 -18.15 3.21
N TYR A 130 16.43 -17.69 4.33
CA TYR A 130 16.53 -18.36 5.62
C TYR A 130 15.77 -19.70 5.61
N TRP A 131 14.59 -19.76 5.00
CA TRP A 131 13.82 -20.98 4.85
C TRP A 131 14.59 -22.03 4.04
N SER A 132 15.19 -21.65 2.91
CA SER A 132 16.01 -22.55 2.08
C SER A 132 17.13 -23.20 2.88
N ALA A 133 17.81 -22.43 3.73
CA ALA A 133 18.87 -22.92 4.61
C ALA A 133 18.35 -23.77 5.79
N ASN A 134 17.08 -23.63 6.17
CA ASN A 134 16.52 -24.23 7.39
C ASN A 134 15.35 -25.21 7.12
N LYS A 135 15.05 -25.55 5.86
CA LYS A 135 13.91 -26.42 5.48
C LYS A 135 13.96 -27.83 6.08
N LEU A 136 15.16 -28.33 6.38
CA LEU A 136 15.39 -29.63 7.03
C LEU A 136 15.87 -29.50 8.48
N ARG A 137 15.75 -28.32 9.09
CA ARG A 137 16.36 -28.04 10.38
C ARG A 137 15.75 -28.93 11.48
N PRO A 138 16.52 -29.83 12.11
CA PRO A 138 16.06 -30.52 13.30
C PRO A 138 16.01 -29.50 14.44
N ILE A 139 14.79 -29.22 14.91
CA ILE A 139 14.60 -28.43 16.11
C ILE A 139 14.91 -29.33 17.31
N GLY A 140 15.67 -28.79 18.27
CA GLY A 140 16.18 -29.59 19.38
C GLY A 140 15.05 -30.24 20.18
N SER A 141 15.33 -31.39 20.80
CA SER A 141 14.37 -32.20 21.59
C SER A 141 13.61 -31.43 22.66
N LYS A 142 14.12 -30.27 23.10
CA LYS A 142 13.48 -29.38 24.08
C LYS A 142 12.40 -28.45 23.51
N SER A 143 12.22 -28.39 22.19
CA SER A 143 11.23 -27.51 21.57
C SER A 143 10.07 -28.33 21.00
N CYS A 144 8.86 -27.98 21.44
CA CYS A 144 7.62 -28.69 21.09
C CYS A 144 7.09 -28.36 19.68
N VAL A 145 7.78 -27.51 18.91
CA VAL A 145 7.28 -26.96 17.64
C VAL A 145 8.28 -27.27 16.54
N LYS A 146 7.77 -27.53 15.33
CA LYS A 146 8.58 -27.69 14.11
C LYS A 146 8.57 -26.40 13.29
N PHE A 147 9.67 -26.11 12.58
CA PHE A 147 9.75 -24.98 11.68
C PHE A 147 8.74 -25.21 10.54
N PRO A 148 7.89 -24.24 10.19
CA PRO A 148 6.86 -24.47 9.18
C PRO A 148 7.48 -24.69 7.79
N SER A 149 6.94 -25.66 7.07
CA SER A 149 7.18 -25.75 5.63
C SER A 149 6.50 -24.59 4.90
N LEU A 150 7.07 -24.14 3.78
CA LEU A 150 6.47 -23.09 2.95
C LEU A 150 5.04 -23.46 2.50
N TYR A 151 4.79 -24.74 2.25
CA TYR A 151 3.50 -25.27 1.82
C TYR A 151 2.47 -25.38 2.97
N GLU A 152 2.90 -25.18 4.21
CA GLU A 152 2.03 -25.18 5.40
C GLU A 152 1.60 -23.76 5.80
N LEU A 153 2.20 -22.74 5.19
CA LEU A 153 1.82 -21.36 5.42
C LEU A 153 0.49 -21.06 4.73
N ASP A 154 -0.43 -20.45 5.47
CA ASP A 154 -1.73 -20.03 4.94
C ASP A 154 -1.61 -18.61 4.39
N PHE A 155 -1.57 -18.50 3.05
CA PHE A 155 -1.57 -17.22 2.36
C PHE A 155 -3.01 -16.75 2.11
N ASN A 156 -3.36 -15.53 2.51
CA ASN A 156 -4.62 -14.91 2.09
C ASN A 156 -4.55 -14.39 0.65
N ASN A 157 -3.41 -13.81 0.26
CA ASN A 157 -3.04 -13.42 -1.09
C ASN A 157 -1.50 -13.27 -1.18
N ILE A 158 -0.99 -12.59 -2.20
CA ILE A 158 0.47 -12.42 -2.44
C ILE A 158 1.23 -11.79 -1.25
N TYR A 159 0.64 -10.80 -0.55
CA TYR A 159 1.34 -10.03 0.49
C TYR A 159 0.85 -10.28 1.91
N TRP A 160 -0.17 -11.13 2.09
CA TRP A 160 -0.82 -11.33 3.38
C TRP A 160 -0.85 -12.81 3.77
N GLN A 161 -0.43 -13.11 4.99
CA GLN A 161 -0.58 -14.43 5.60
C GLN A 161 -1.75 -14.44 6.57
N ARG A 162 -2.41 -15.58 6.73
CA ARG A 162 -3.61 -15.73 7.56
C ARG A 162 -3.33 -16.62 8.76
N LEU A 163 -3.70 -16.15 9.94
CA LEU A 163 -3.85 -16.97 11.13
C LEU A 163 -5.34 -17.06 11.46
N GLN A 164 -5.87 -18.28 11.44
CA GLN A 164 -7.20 -18.59 11.94
C GLN A 164 -7.08 -19.02 13.40
N THR A 165 -7.85 -18.38 14.27
CA THR A 165 -7.92 -18.74 15.70
C THR A 165 -9.31 -19.22 16.08
N SER A 166 -9.46 -19.73 17.31
CA SER A 166 -10.75 -20.08 17.90
C SER A 166 -11.76 -18.94 17.89
N ASN A 167 -11.29 -17.69 18.01
CA ASN A 167 -12.14 -16.50 17.96
C ASN A 167 -11.47 -15.33 17.23
N GLY A 168 -11.48 -15.41 15.90
CA GLY A 168 -11.05 -14.34 15.02
C GLY A 168 -10.05 -14.80 13.98
N THR A 169 -9.86 -13.95 12.99
CA THR A 169 -8.98 -14.16 11.85
C THR A 169 -8.03 -12.98 11.74
N TYR A 170 -6.75 -13.28 11.64
CA TYR A 170 -5.67 -12.32 11.58
C TYR A 170 -5.08 -12.37 10.19
N TYR A 171 -4.95 -11.23 9.55
CA TYR A 171 -4.27 -11.06 8.28
C TYR A 171 -2.98 -10.29 8.57
N LEU A 172 -1.84 -10.95 8.46
CA LEU A 172 -0.53 -10.42 8.80
C LEU A 172 0.20 -9.96 7.54
N TYR A 173 0.72 -8.73 7.56
CA TYR A 173 1.35 -8.09 6.41
C TYR A 173 2.88 -8.22 6.42
N ALA A 174 3.54 -7.69 7.46
CA ALA A 174 4.99 -7.65 7.57
C ALA A 174 5.43 -7.56 9.03
N ALA A 175 6.70 -7.90 9.31
CA ALA A 175 7.30 -7.87 10.64
C ALA A 175 8.64 -7.12 10.66
N TYR A 176 8.92 -6.45 11.77
CA TYR A 176 10.00 -5.47 11.92
C TYR A 176 10.69 -5.61 13.28
N TYR A 177 12.01 -5.46 13.30
CA TYR A 177 12.76 -5.41 14.54
C TYR A 177 12.87 -3.97 15.06
N ASP A 178 12.41 -3.76 16.29
CA ASP A 178 12.37 -2.46 16.97
C ASP A 178 13.13 -2.54 18.30
N ASN A 179 14.37 -2.06 18.29
CA ASN A 179 15.21 -1.89 19.47
C ASN A 179 15.44 -0.41 19.83
N ARG A 180 14.53 0.50 19.43
CA ARG A 180 14.63 1.90 19.85
C ARG A 180 14.65 1.96 21.37
N TRP A 181 15.59 2.71 21.94
CA TRP A 181 15.77 2.78 23.39
C TRP A 181 14.49 3.22 24.14
N ARG A 182 13.66 4.06 23.50
CA ARG A 182 12.35 4.50 24.04
C ARG A 182 11.30 3.39 24.11
N ALA A 183 11.49 2.27 23.40
CA ALA A 183 10.60 1.12 23.45
C ALA A 183 10.82 0.26 24.70
N GLY A 184 11.89 0.55 25.46
CA GLY A 184 12.28 -0.17 26.67
C GLY A 184 13.62 -0.87 26.51
N SER A 185 14.06 -1.54 27.58
CA SER A 185 15.33 -2.28 27.62
C SER A 185 15.31 -3.59 26.85
N VAL A 186 14.13 -4.07 26.45
CA VAL A 186 13.94 -5.32 25.72
C VAL A 186 13.51 -5.01 24.29
N PRO A 187 14.25 -5.45 23.26
CA PRO A 187 13.84 -5.28 21.87
C PRO A 187 12.48 -5.93 21.58
N VAL A 188 11.79 -5.44 20.55
CA VAL A 188 10.44 -5.86 20.20
C VAL A 188 10.38 -6.16 18.70
N VAL A 189 9.72 -7.25 18.33
CA VAL A 189 9.25 -7.49 16.96
C VAL A 189 7.87 -6.88 16.81
N ARG A 190 7.71 -5.96 15.86
CA ARG A 190 6.46 -5.28 15.52
C ARG A 190 5.91 -5.88 14.23
N MET A 191 4.69 -6.39 14.25
CA MET A 191 4.01 -6.90 13.06
C MET A 191 2.82 -6.01 12.74
N LEU A 192 2.58 -5.78 11.46
CA LEU A 192 1.39 -5.09 10.98
C LEU A 192 0.34 -6.12 10.61
N GLY A 193 -0.89 -5.92 11.09
CA GLY A 193 -1.97 -6.84 10.79
C GLY A 193 -3.35 -6.21 10.82
N MET A 194 -4.26 -6.86 10.12
CA MET A 194 -5.69 -6.56 10.07
C MET A 194 -6.44 -7.73 10.71
N ILE A 195 -7.22 -7.46 11.76
CA ILE A 195 -7.88 -8.50 12.57
C ILE A 195 -9.39 -8.26 12.54
N ASP A 196 -10.19 -9.30 12.34
CA ASP A 196 -11.67 -9.18 12.33
C ASP A 196 -12.30 -9.08 13.74
N ARG A 197 -11.51 -8.73 14.75
CA ARG A 197 -11.92 -8.57 16.16
C ARG A 197 -11.38 -7.26 16.72
N ILE A 198 -12.24 -6.55 17.46
CA ILE A 198 -11.87 -5.36 18.24
C ILE A 198 -10.98 -5.72 19.44
N LYS A 199 -11.22 -6.90 20.02
CA LYS A 199 -10.43 -7.44 21.12
C LYS A 199 -9.83 -8.75 20.62
N PRO A 200 -8.61 -8.72 20.05
CA PRO A 200 -7.90 -9.93 19.66
C PRO A 200 -7.70 -10.83 20.87
N ILE A 201 -7.80 -12.15 20.66
CA ILE A 201 -7.48 -13.12 21.70
C ILE A 201 -5.97 -13.10 22.03
N PRO A 202 -5.56 -13.57 23.22
CA PRO A 202 -4.16 -13.80 23.51
C PRO A 202 -3.54 -14.72 22.46
N THR A 203 -2.40 -14.32 21.90
CA THR A 203 -1.60 -15.13 20.97
C THR A 203 -0.14 -15.10 21.40
N ILE A 204 0.63 -16.06 20.89
CA ILE A 204 2.04 -16.24 21.20
C ILE A 204 2.84 -16.11 19.92
N CYS A 205 3.89 -15.30 19.97
CA CYS A 205 4.92 -15.26 18.95
C CYS A 205 5.90 -16.41 19.16
N GLN A 206 6.17 -17.13 18.07
CA GLN A 206 7.28 -18.07 17.93
C GLN A 206 8.37 -17.36 17.13
N LEU A 207 9.48 -17.02 17.78
CA LEU A 207 10.61 -16.29 17.19
C LEU A 207 11.69 -17.28 16.74
N TRP A 208 12.09 -17.15 15.48
CA TRP A 208 13.03 -18.03 14.80
C TRP A 208 14.35 -17.31 14.54
N PHE A 209 15.47 -18.01 14.71
CA PHE A 209 16.81 -17.43 14.60
C PHE A 209 17.70 -18.32 13.73
N ASP A 210 18.57 -17.72 12.93
CA ASP A 210 19.46 -18.47 12.03
C ASP A 210 20.32 -19.51 12.74
N LYS A 211 21.01 -19.13 13.82
CA LYS A 211 22.01 -20.01 14.49
C LYS A 211 21.46 -20.79 15.68
N LYS A 212 20.15 -20.67 16.00
CA LYS A 212 19.57 -21.26 17.22
C LYS A 212 18.61 -22.43 16.94
N LYS A 213 18.88 -23.60 17.52
CA LYS A 213 18.04 -24.81 17.39
C LYS A 213 16.75 -24.79 18.22
N THR A 214 16.49 -23.72 18.98
CA THR A 214 15.30 -23.57 19.82
C THR A 214 14.53 -22.30 19.47
N VAL A 215 13.21 -22.40 19.54
CA VAL A 215 12.28 -21.28 19.36
C VAL A 215 12.21 -20.46 20.64
N VAL A 216 12.16 -19.13 20.50
CA VAL A 216 11.84 -18.24 21.63
C VAL A 216 10.37 -17.87 21.57
N PHE A 217 9.67 -18.03 22.68
CA PHE A 217 8.26 -17.69 22.79
C PHE A 217 8.10 -16.32 23.45
N SER A 218 7.18 -15.50 22.93
CA SER A 218 6.79 -14.23 23.56
C SER A 218 5.29 -14.05 23.47
N GLN A 219 4.67 -13.58 24.55
CA GLN A 219 3.28 -13.12 24.50
C GLN A 219 3.15 -11.96 23.51
N ALA A 220 2.15 -12.00 22.64
CA ALA A 220 1.83 -10.89 21.75
C ALA A 220 1.00 -9.84 22.49
N THR A 221 1.27 -8.57 22.17
CA THR A 221 0.51 -7.41 22.65
C THR A 221 -0.03 -6.63 21.45
N TYR A 222 -1.16 -5.95 21.61
CA TYR A 222 -1.89 -5.35 20.50
C TYR A 222 -2.07 -3.85 20.71
N THR A 223 -1.48 -3.06 19.82
CA THR A 223 -1.71 -1.61 19.77
C THR A 223 -2.73 -1.34 18.67
N TYR A 224 -3.91 -0.88 19.06
CA TYR A 224 -4.99 -0.57 18.11
C TYR A 224 -4.66 0.72 17.35
N ALA A 225 -4.56 0.62 16.03
CA ALA A 225 -4.11 1.70 15.17
C ALA A 225 -5.28 2.45 14.52
N TRP A 226 -6.42 2.61 15.18
CA TRP A 226 -7.57 3.37 14.67
C TRP A 226 -8.31 4.09 15.80
N TYR A 227 -9.07 5.14 15.49
CA TYR A 227 -9.97 5.76 16.47
C TYR A 227 -11.37 5.17 16.32
N SER A 228 -11.89 4.58 17.39
CA SER A 228 -13.23 3.94 17.40
C SER A 228 -14.36 4.87 16.94
N LYS A 229 -14.22 6.18 17.20
CA LYS A 229 -15.19 7.21 16.81
C LYS A 229 -15.24 7.49 15.29
N TRP A 230 -14.29 7.01 14.50
CA TRP A 230 -14.29 7.18 13.04
C TRP A 230 -15.13 6.14 12.29
N GLY A 231 -15.86 5.30 13.03
CA GLY A 231 -16.71 4.26 12.48
C GLY A 231 -15.97 2.94 12.26
N ASN A 232 -16.71 1.97 11.74
CA ASN A 232 -16.25 0.58 11.52
C ASN A 232 -15.76 -0.16 12.76
N TYR A 233 -15.93 0.39 13.97
CA TYR A 233 -15.60 -0.26 15.23
C TYR A 233 -16.63 -1.35 15.57
N LYS A 234 -16.54 -2.49 14.87
CA LYS A 234 -17.35 -3.69 15.16
C LYS A 234 -16.58 -4.98 14.83
N ASN A 235 -16.90 -6.06 15.54
CA ASN A 235 -16.41 -7.40 15.19
C ASN A 235 -16.91 -7.83 13.80
N GLY A 236 -16.10 -8.59 13.08
CA GLY A 236 -16.34 -9.01 11.70
C GLY A 236 -15.90 -7.99 10.65
N ILE A 237 -15.57 -6.74 11.03
CA ILE A 237 -14.85 -5.79 10.18
C ILE A 237 -13.38 -5.84 10.55
N LEU A 238 -12.51 -5.83 9.54
CA LEU A 238 -11.07 -5.79 9.71
C LEU A 238 -10.62 -4.50 10.40
N GLN A 239 -9.88 -4.67 11.48
CA GLN A 239 -9.35 -3.64 12.36
C GLN A 239 -7.82 -3.62 12.29
N PRO A 240 -7.17 -2.45 12.18
CA PRO A 240 -5.72 -2.35 12.06
C PRO A 240 -5.03 -2.41 13.43
N TYR A 241 -3.99 -3.23 13.53
CA TYR A 241 -3.17 -3.37 14.73
C TYR A 241 -1.68 -3.39 14.42
N VAL A 242 -0.91 -2.85 15.36
CA VAL A 242 0.51 -3.18 15.53
C VAL A 242 0.60 -4.26 16.61
N ILE A 243 0.99 -5.47 16.21
CA ILE A 243 1.16 -6.63 17.08
C ILE A 243 2.62 -6.66 17.53
N SER A 244 2.88 -6.74 18.84
CA SER A 244 4.20 -6.53 19.41
C SER A 244 4.63 -7.71 20.28
N CYS A 245 5.79 -8.27 19.98
CA CYS A 245 6.37 -9.42 20.68
C CYS A 245 7.77 -9.08 21.18
N LYS A 246 8.00 -9.20 22.49
CA LYS A 246 9.31 -8.94 23.08
C LYS A 246 10.31 -9.98 22.58
N VAL A 247 11.58 -9.59 22.52
CA VAL A 247 12.71 -10.48 22.22
C VAL A 247 13.60 -10.53 23.46
N PRO A 248 13.29 -11.42 24.43
CA PRO A 248 14.03 -11.51 25.68
C PRO A 248 15.52 -11.83 25.44
N PRO A 249 16.47 -11.00 25.93
CA PRO A 249 17.91 -11.18 25.64
C PRO A 249 18.50 -12.49 26.15
N LYS A 250 18.02 -13.00 27.30
CA LYS A 250 18.50 -14.26 27.89
C LYS A 250 18.16 -15.45 26.98
N GLU A 251 16.92 -15.51 26.53
CA GLU A 251 16.39 -16.57 25.68
C GLU A 251 16.90 -16.43 24.25
N SER A 252 17.02 -15.22 23.71
CA SER A 252 17.54 -14.97 22.37
C SER A 252 19.07 -15.10 22.28
N GLY A 253 19.78 -14.97 23.40
CA GLY A 253 21.24 -14.85 23.42
C GLY A 253 21.73 -13.56 22.75
N GLY A 254 20.94 -12.48 22.84
CA GLY A 254 21.23 -11.19 22.20
C GLY A 254 21.07 -11.17 20.67
N GLN A 255 20.64 -12.27 20.05
CA GLN A 255 20.48 -12.35 18.60
C GLN A 255 19.17 -11.68 18.12
N VAL A 256 19.19 -11.21 16.88
CA VAL A 256 18.00 -10.70 16.18
C VAL A 256 17.27 -11.88 15.54
N PRO A 257 15.96 -12.08 15.79
CA PRO A 257 15.19 -13.12 15.11
C PRO A 257 15.09 -12.84 13.61
N THR A 258 15.16 -13.89 12.80
CA THR A 258 15.11 -13.83 11.33
C THR A 258 13.67 -13.86 10.84
N SER A 259 12.79 -14.58 11.54
CA SER A 259 11.36 -14.61 11.25
C SER A 259 10.52 -14.81 12.51
N VAL A 260 9.22 -14.52 12.39
CA VAL A 260 8.23 -14.68 13.46
C VAL A 260 7.00 -15.41 12.91
N SER A 261 6.50 -16.34 13.70
CA SER A 261 5.17 -16.93 13.51
C SER A 261 4.25 -16.48 14.64
N LEU A 262 2.96 -16.29 14.34
CA LEU A 262 1.94 -16.03 15.35
C LEU A 262 1.04 -17.26 15.47
N VAL A 263 0.77 -17.68 16.70
CA VAL A 263 -0.07 -18.85 17.01
C VAL A 263 -0.98 -18.56 18.20
N GLU A 264 -2.06 -19.30 18.35
CA GLU A 264 -2.95 -19.19 19.50
C GLU A 264 -2.30 -19.77 20.76
N ASN A 265 -1.85 -21.04 20.71
CA ASN A 265 -1.19 -21.69 21.82
C ASN A 265 0.30 -21.95 21.54
N ARG A 266 1.08 -22.04 22.62
CA ARG A 266 2.55 -22.08 22.58
C ARG A 266 3.09 -23.12 21.60
N CYS A 267 2.57 -24.34 21.67
CA CYS A 267 3.07 -25.48 20.90
C CYS A 267 2.28 -25.75 19.61
N ASP A 268 1.38 -24.85 19.22
CA ASP A 268 0.63 -25.01 17.97
C ASP A 268 1.60 -24.96 16.77
N LYS A 269 1.27 -25.76 15.76
CA LYS A 269 1.99 -25.73 14.49
C LYS A 269 1.70 -24.38 13.80
N PRO A 270 2.72 -23.58 13.47
CA PRO A 270 2.51 -22.27 12.87
C PRO A 270 2.01 -22.39 11.43
N THR A 271 0.95 -21.64 11.10
CA THR A 271 0.46 -21.44 9.72
C THR A 271 0.93 -20.10 9.12
N THR A 272 1.78 -19.37 9.84
CA THR A 272 2.35 -18.09 9.42
C THR A 272 3.84 -18.08 9.68
N ASN A 273 4.63 -17.37 8.88
CA ASN A 273 6.03 -17.08 9.12
C ASN A 273 6.44 -15.81 8.36
N LEU A 274 6.48 -14.68 9.06
CA LEU A 274 6.88 -13.39 8.50
C LEU A 274 8.38 -13.19 8.68
N ARG A 275 9.07 -12.77 7.61
CA ARG A 275 10.42 -12.23 7.65
C ARG A 275 10.45 -11.00 8.54
N ILE A 276 11.43 -10.93 9.43
CA ILE A 276 11.66 -9.75 10.26
C ILE A 276 12.65 -8.85 9.54
N LEU A 277 12.20 -7.65 9.19
CA LEU A 277 13.03 -6.62 8.58
C LEU A 277 13.79 -5.83 9.66
N ASN A 278 15.08 -5.61 9.41
CA ASN A 278 16.00 -4.91 10.30
C ASN A 278 17.09 -4.20 9.46
N GLU A 279 16.65 -3.34 8.55
CA GLU A 279 17.55 -2.56 7.71
C GLU A 279 18.30 -1.53 8.54
N ARG A 280 19.63 -1.55 8.47
CA ARG A 280 20.52 -0.68 9.27
C ARG A 280 21.55 -0.03 8.37
N PRO A 281 21.19 1.07 7.68
CA PRO A 281 22.17 1.84 6.94
C PRO A 281 23.22 2.41 7.90
N LYS A 282 24.44 2.64 7.39
CA LYS A 282 25.56 3.19 8.18
C LYS A 282 25.27 4.58 8.71
N LYS A 283 24.50 5.36 7.96
CA LYS A 283 24.12 6.72 8.27
C LYS A 283 22.60 6.85 8.17
N LYS A 284 22.03 7.55 9.16
CA LYS A 284 20.63 7.96 9.16
C LYS A 284 20.53 9.28 8.40
N GLU A 285 19.63 9.36 7.43
CA GLU A 285 19.35 10.56 6.65
C GLU A 285 18.20 11.37 7.28
N ASP A 286 18.00 12.61 6.85
CA ASP A 286 17.09 13.51 7.55
C ASP A 286 15.61 13.17 7.28
N PHE A 287 15.19 13.15 6.00
CA PHE A 287 13.78 13.12 5.61
C PHE A 287 13.47 12.05 4.56
N ALA A 288 12.41 11.29 4.80
CA ALA A 288 11.73 10.49 3.79
C ALA A 288 10.24 10.79 3.75
N VAL A 289 9.61 10.60 2.59
CA VAL A 289 8.17 10.78 2.39
C VAL A 289 7.50 9.42 2.26
N CYS A 290 6.38 9.24 2.96
CA CYS A 290 5.53 8.07 2.89
C CYS A 290 4.18 8.45 2.29
N VAL A 291 3.78 7.75 1.23
CA VAL A 291 2.50 7.96 0.55
C VAL A 291 1.58 6.76 0.79
N LYS A 292 0.27 6.98 0.77
CA LYS A 292 -0.72 5.90 0.81
C LYS A 292 -0.69 5.03 -0.46
N GLY A 293 -1.50 3.98 -0.46
CA GLY A 293 -1.78 3.19 -1.67
C GLY A 293 -2.39 4.06 -2.78
N LEU A 294 -1.69 4.18 -3.91
CA LEU A 294 -2.12 4.89 -5.09
C LEU A 294 -3.20 4.10 -5.84
N ASP A 295 -4.34 4.74 -6.07
CA ASP A 295 -5.54 4.18 -6.71
C ASP A 295 -6.10 5.20 -7.70
N PHE A 296 -5.44 5.29 -8.86
CA PHE A 296 -5.68 6.26 -9.95
C PHE A 296 -5.87 5.53 -11.28
N LEU A 297 -6.82 4.59 -11.35
CA LEU A 297 -7.05 3.76 -12.53
C LEU A 297 -7.37 4.57 -13.80
N HIS A 298 -8.20 5.61 -13.68
CA HIS A 298 -8.69 6.40 -14.82
C HIS A 298 -8.14 7.83 -14.89
N GLU A 299 -7.26 8.20 -13.97
CA GLU A 299 -6.73 9.55 -13.84
C GLU A 299 -5.24 9.56 -14.18
N ASP A 300 -4.88 10.19 -15.30
CA ASP A 300 -3.47 10.38 -15.63
C ASP A 300 -2.92 11.63 -14.92
N LEU A 301 -2.27 11.40 -13.78
CA LEU A 301 -1.62 12.43 -12.97
C LEU A 301 -0.10 12.48 -13.18
N SER A 302 0.41 11.86 -14.24
CA SER A 302 1.85 11.64 -14.44
C SER A 302 2.67 12.93 -14.42
N VAL A 303 2.18 13.99 -15.08
CA VAL A 303 2.86 15.29 -15.14
C VAL A 303 2.91 15.96 -13.76
N ARG A 304 1.78 15.96 -13.04
CA ARG A 304 1.69 16.48 -11.66
C ARG A 304 2.57 15.67 -10.70
N LEU A 305 2.66 14.35 -10.91
CA LEU A 305 3.52 13.48 -10.12
C LEU A 305 5.00 13.78 -10.34
N VAL A 306 5.44 14.05 -11.57
CA VAL A 306 6.82 14.48 -11.86
C VAL A 306 7.10 15.80 -11.14
N GLU A 307 6.23 16.80 -11.29
CA GLU A 307 6.36 18.10 -10.61
C GLU A 307 6.50 17.94 -9.09
N TRP A 308 5.63 17.13 -8.48
CA TRP A 308 5.61 16.90 -7.04
C TRP A 308 6.88 16.16 -6.54
N LEU A 309 7.34 15.14 -7.26
CA LEU A 309 8.56 14.40 -6.90
C LEU A 309 9.82 15.27 -7.00
N GLU A 310 9.93 16.09 -8.05
CA GLU A 310 11.06 17.02 -8.19
C GLU A 310 11.04 18.10 -7.10
N LEU A 311 9.86 18.63 -6.77
CA LEU A 311 9.73 19.62 -5.70
C LEU A 311 10.11 19.04 -4.34
N LEU A 312 9.70 17.80 -4.03
CA LEU A 312 10.11 17.11 -2.81
C LEU A 312 11.63 16.91 -2.73
N ASN A 313 12.25 16.52 -3.84
CA ASN A 313 13.69 16.35 -3.95
C ASN A 313 14.42 17.69 -3.68
N ILE A 314 13.94 18.79 -4.28
CA ILE A 314 14.47 20.14 -4.06
C ILE A 314 14.35 20.56 -2.60
N LEU A 315 13.22 20.28 -1.94
CA LEU A 315 12.99 20.61 -0.53
C LEU A 315 13.83 19.79 0.46
N GLY A 316 14.43 18.69 0.00
CA GLY A 316 15.37 17.88 0.77
C GLY A 316 14.88 16.48 1.15
N ALA A 317 13.76 16.00 0.61
CA ALA A 317 13.36 14.61 0.76
C ALA A 317 14.37 13.69 0.07
N LYS A 318 14.93 12.72 0.81
CA LYS A 318 15.96 11.82 0.27
C LYS A 318 15.37 10.62 -0.46
N LYS A 319 14.17 10.21 -0.09
CA LYS A 319 13.46 9.07 -0.67
C LYS A 319 11.96 9.24 -0.51
N VAL A 320 11.21 8.80 -1.53
CA VAL A 320 9.74 8.75 -1.51
C VAL A 320 9.29 7.30 -1.61
N PHE A 321 8.59 6.83 -0.59
CA PHE A 321 8.03 5.49 -0.49
C PHE A 321 6.56 5.53 -0.93
N LEU A 322 6.27 4.88 -2.04
CA LEU A 322 4.94 4.83 -2.65
C LEU A 322 4.44 3.38 -2.66
N TYR A 323 3.12 3.24 -2.60
CA TYR A 323 2.46 1.94 -2.64
C TYR A 323 1.53 1.87 -3.84
N GLU A 324 1.69 0.85 -4.67
CA GLU A 324 0.90 0.69 -5.88
C GLU A 324 -0.28 -0.24 -5.61
N LEU A 325 -1.51 0.29 -5.69
CA LEU A 325 -2.69 -0.55 -5.85
C LEU A 325 -2.98 -0.67 -7.34
N GLU A 326 -3.50 0.40 -7.93
CA GLU A 326 -3.95 0.42 -9.31
C GLU A 326 -3.84 1.83 -9.88
N VAL A 327 -2.97 2.04 -10.86
CA VAL A 327 -2.66 3.38 -11.39
C VAL A 327 -2.63 3.36 -12.91
N HIS A 328 -2.81 4.53 -13.51
CA HIS A 328 -2.70 4.74 -14.95
C HIS A 328 -1.30 4.31 -15.47
N PRO A 329 -1.18 3.70 -16.67
CA PRO A 329 0.12 3.24 -17.19
C PRO A 329 1.20 4.31 -17.27
N ASN A 330 0.83 5.57 -17.57
CA ASN A 330 1.79 6.68 -17.57
C ASN A 330 2.31 6.99 -16.15
N ILE A 331 1.49 6.78 -15.11
CA ILE A 331 1.93 6.91 -13.71
C ILE A 331 2.94 5.80 -13.39
N SER A 332 2.65 4.55 -13.75
CA SER A 332 3.62 3.45 -13.59
C SER A 332 4.92 3.73 -14.33
N LYS A 333 4.88 4.32 -15.53
CA LYS A 333 6.07 4.75 -16.29
C LYS A 333 6.91 5.78 -15.52
N VAL A 334 6.30 6.82 -14.95
CA VAL A 334 6.97 7.82 -14.11
C VAL A 334 7.57 7.18 -12.85
N LEU A 335 6.80 6.35 -12.14
CA LEU A 335 7.25 5.68 -10.92
C LEU A 335 8.44 4.75 -11.19
N ASN A 336 8.41 4.00 -12.30
CA ASN A 336 9.51 3.13 -12.71
C ASN A 336 10.79 3.91 -13.03
N TYR A 337 10.66 5.08 -13.67
CA TYR A 337 11.79 5.98 -13.91
C TYR A 337 12.43 6.43 -12.61
N TYR A 338 11.66 7.00 -11.67
CA TYR A 338 12.22 7.47 -10.41
C TYR A 338 12.68 6.36 -9.47
N GLN A 339 12.16 5.13 -9.63
CA GLN A 339 12.70 3.96 -8.94
C GLN A 339 14.11 3.63 -9.43
N LYS A 340 14.36 3.70 -10.74
CA LYS A 340 15.69 3.50 -11.34
C LYS A 340 16.67 4.62 -10.95
N GLU A 341 16.21 5.86 -10.90
CA GLU A 341 17.01 7.01 -10.42
C GLU A 341 17.27 6.96 -8.91
N GLY A 342 16.61 6.06 -8.17
CA GLY A 342 16.83 5.88 -6.74
C GLY A 342 16.07 6.88 -5.84
N LEU A 343 15.25 7.79 -6.38
CA LEU A 343 14.41 8.70 -5.58
C LEU A 343 13.17 8.01 -5.02
N VAL A 344 12.58 7.07 -5.77
CA VAL A 344 11.35 6.36 -5.39
C VAL A 344 11.64 4.92 -4.96
N GLN A 345 10.88 4.44 -3.98
CA GLN A 345 10.72 3.01 -3.68
C GLN A 345 9.24 2.68 -3.89
N LEU A 346 8.92 1.85 -4.89
CA LEU A 346 7.55 1.43 -5.16
C LEU A 346 7.30 0.04 -4.55
N THR A 347 6.28 -0.06 -3.69
CA THR A 347 5.87 -1.33 -3.07
C THR A 347 4.47 -1.71 -3.54
N PRO A 348 4.29 -2.80 -4.29
CA PRO A 348 2.95 -3.24 -4.65
C PRO A 348 2.13 -3.61 -3.40
N LEU A 349 0.82 -3.36 -3.45
CA LEU A 349 -0.07 -3.54 -2.31
C LEU A 349 -1.36 -4.28 -2.69
N THR A 350 -1.89 -5.05 -1.75
CA THR A 350 -3.20 -5.72 -1.83
C THR A 350 -4.02 -5.45 -0.58
N LEU A 351 -5.34 -5.59 -0.71
CA LEU A 351 -6.27 -5.53 0.40
C LEU A 351 -6.35 -6.89 1.12
N PRO A 352 -6.41 -6.92 2.45
CA PRO A 352 -6.51 -8.17 3.21
C PRO A 352 -7.92 -8.74 3.27
N GLY A 353 -7.99 -10.03 3.61
CA GLY A 353 -9.23 -10.76 3.84
C GLY A 353 -10.01 -11.02 2.57
N ASN A 354 -11.32 -10.86 2.66
CA ASN A 354 -12.24 -11.05 1.54
C ASN A 354 -12.46 -9.75 0.75
N GLN A 355 -11.61 -8.74 0.95
CA GLN A 355 -11.68 -7.50 0.18
C GLN A 355 -11.19 -7.75 -1.26
N PRO A 356 -11.77 -7.04 -2.25
CA PRO A 356 -11.45 -7.32 -3.65
C PRO A 356 -10.05 -6.83 -4.03
N ASN A 357 -9.31 -7.69 -4.73
CA ASN A 357 -8.00 -7.38 -5.31
C ASN A 357 -7.98 -7.45 -6.84
N LEU A 358 -9.12 -7.77 -7.46
CA LEU A 358 -9.27 -7.68 -8.90
C LEU A 358 -9.21 -6.20 -9.32
N PRO A 359 -8.35 -5.83 -10.30
CA PRO A 359 -8.33 -4.49 -10.89
C PRO A 359 -9.74 -4.01 -11.29
N GLY A 360 -10.02 -2.72 -11.17
CA GLY A 360 -11.33 -2.11 -11.40
C GLY A 360 -12.31 -2.36 -10.26
N PHE A 361 -12.53 -3.61 -9.84
CA PHE A 361 -13.42 -3.88 -8.71
C PHE A 361 -12.84 -3.38 -7.39
N ARG A 362 -11.51 -3.49 -7.21
CA ARG A 362 -10.80 -2.88 -6.08
C ARG A 362 -10.96 -1.35 -6.08
N HIS A 363 -10.77 -0.69 -7.21
CA HIS A 363 -10.98 0.75 -7.37
C HIS A 363 -12.41 1.16 -6.95
N LEU A 364 -13.43 0.47 -7.49
CA LEU A 364 -14.83 0.70 -7.13
C LEU A 364 -15.10 0.50 -5.63
N TYR A 365 -14.50 -0.54 -5.02
CA TYR A 365 -14.63 -0.82 -3.60
C TYR A 365 -14.04 0.30 -2.75
N LEU A 366 -12.82 0.75 -3.05
CA LEU A 366 -12.14 1.82 -2.29
C LEU A 366 -12.87 3.16 -2.43
N LYS A 367 -13.42 3.45 -3.61
CA LYS A 367 -14.27 4.63 -3.84
C LYS A 367 -15.59 4.56 -3.06
N SER A 368 -16.22 3.40 -2.98
CA SER A 368 -17.54 3.21 -2.37
C SER A 368 -17.49 3.00 -0.84
N LYS A 369 -16.39 2.45 -0.31
CA LYS A 369 -16.24 2.09 1.11
C LYS A 369 -15.16 2.93 1.78
N LEU A 370 -15.37 4.25 1.83
CA LEU A 370 -14.38 5.23 2.30
C LEU A 370 -13.78 4.92 3.68
N THR A 371 -14.58 4.48 4.65
CA THR A 371 -14.03 4.12 5.98
C THR A 371 -13.13 2.88 5.92
N HIS A 372 -13.46 1.89 5.09
CA HIS A 372 -12.62 0.71 4.87
C HIS A 372 -11.33 1.11 4.15
N LYS A 373 -11.41 1.96 3.12
CA LYS A 373 -10.25 2.56 2.45
C LYS A 373 -9.31 3.20 3.47
N ARG A 374 -9.81 4.10 4.32
CA ARG A 374 -9.00 4.79 5.34
C ARG A 374 -8.38 3.84 6.37
N GLN A 375 -9.08 2.76 6.76
CA GLN A 375 -8.50 1.73 7.63
C GLN A 375 -7.38 0.95 6.92
N ASN A 376 -7.54 0.62 5.64
CA ASN A 376 -6.50 -0.04 4.84
C ASN A 376 -5.28 0.85 4.63
N GLU A 377 -5.46 2.18 4.48
CA GLU A 377 -4.36 3.15 4.32
C GLU A 377 -3.38 3.15 5.51
N LEU A 378 -3.79 2.69 6.69
CA LEU A 378 -2.91 2.60 7.85
C LEU A 378 -1.78 1.59 7.68
N ILE A 379 -1.98 0.58 6.85
CA ILE A 379 -0.95 -0.43 6.60
C ILE A 379 0.26 0.18 5.89
N PRO A 380 0.14 0.82 4.71
CA PRO A 380 1.29 1.42 4.03
C PRO A 380 1.96 2.55 4.84
N TYR A 381 1.20 3.36 5.60
CA TYR A 381 1.79 4.39 6.46
C TYR A 381 2.73 3.79 7.51
N ASN A 382 2.26 2.74 8.19
CA ASN A 382 3.03 2.11 9.25
C ASN A 382 4.12 1.20 8.70
N ASP A 383 3.91 0.58 7.55
CA ASP A 383 4.93 -0.20 6.84
C ASP A 383 6.12 0.69 6.47
N CYS A 384 5.83 1.87 5.90
CA CYS A 384 6.84 2.87 5.57
C CYS A 384 7.59 3.34 6.82
N LEU A 385 6.90 3.63 7.93
CA LEU A 385 7.55 3.98 9.19
C LEU A 385 8.52 2.89 9.65
N TYR A 386 8.04 1.63 9.70
CA TYR A 386 8.79 0.55 10.32
C TYR A 386 9.99 0.09 9.50
N ARG A 387 9.91 0.14 8.16
CA ARG A 387 11.09 -0.06 7.28
C ARG A 387 12.18 0.98 7.52
N ASN A 388 11.79 2.17 7.96
CA ASN A 388 12.64 3.35 7.95
C ASN A 388 13.03 3.87 9.34
N LEU A 389 12.76 3.13 10.41
CA LEU A 389 13.09 3.53 11.79
C LEU A 389 14.57 3.92 11.96
N TYR A 390 15.45 3.21 11.27
CA TYR A 390 16.91 3.39 11.35
C TYR A 390 17.49 4.14 10.15
N SER A 391 16.68 4.43 9.14
CA SER A 391 17.12 5.03 7.88
C SER A 391 16.89 6.53 7.84
N TYR A 392 15.83 7.04 8.48
CA TYR A 392 15.46 8.45 8.44
C TYR A 392 15.10 9.04 9.79
N GLU A 393 15.52 10.27 10.10
CA GLU A 393 15.15 10.99 11.33
C GLU A 393 13.66 11.28 11.38
N TYR A 394 13.13 11.74 10.25
CA TYR A 394 11.73 12.08 10.09
C TYR A 394 11.13 11.35 8.87
N VAL A 395 9.97 10.75 9.09
CA VAL A 395 9.08 10.34 7.98
C VAL A 395 7.94 11.34 7.87
N VAL A 396 7.64 11.79 6.67
CA VAL A 396 6.59 12.77 6.37
C VAL A 396 5.50 12.07 5.58
N LEU A 397 4.27 12.09 6.09
CA LEU A 397 3.14 11.51 5.37
C LEU A 397 2.52 12.60 4.52
N LEU A 398 2.45 12.39 3.20
CA LEU A 398 1.89 13.34 2.24
C LEU A 398 1.04 12.61 1.21
N ASP A 399 -0.03 13.25 0.79
CA ASP A 399 -0.72 12.90 -0.45
C ASP A 399 -0.01 13.59 -1.63
N ILE A 400 -0.17 13.08 -2.87
CA ILE A 400 0.56 13.56 -4.06
C ILE A 400 0.13 14.98 -4.52
N ASP A 401 -0.89 15.53 -3.87
CA ASP A 401 -1.45 16.87 -4.09
C ASP A 401 -1.11 17.84 -2.94
N GLU A 402 -0.21 17.45 -2.04
CA GLU A 402 0.15 18.19 -0.84
C GLU A 402 1.67 18.41 -0.74
N ILE A 403 2.08 19.60 -0.29
CA ILE A 403 3.48 19.90 -0.01
C ILE A 403 3.62 20.70 1.27
N ILE A 404 4.53 20.29 2.16
CA ILE A 404 4.94 21.13 3.29
C ILE A 404 5.94 22.15 2.75
N MET A 405 5.48 23.39 2.61
CA MET A 405 6.25 24.50 2.05
C MET A 405 6.86 25.35 3.18
N PRO A 406 8.20 25.43 3.28
CA PRO A 406 8.85 26.38 4.18
C PRO A 406 8.66 27.82 3.70
N VAL A 407 8.22 28.69 4.60
CA VAL A 407 7.97 30.12 4.32
C VAL A 407 9.27 30.91 4.37
N LYS A 408 10.11 30.69 5.38
CA LYS A 408 11.36 31.45 5.61
C LYS A 408 12.64 30.76 5.15
N TYR A 409 12.59 29.47 4.85
CA TYR A 409 13.77 28.64 4.59
C TYR A 409 13.73 28.02 3.21
N ASP A 410 14.88 27.61 2.69
CA ASP A 410 14.98 27.00 1.36
C ASP A 410 14.82 25.48 1.38
N SER A 411 14.79 24.86 2.57
CA SER A 411 14.70 23.40 2.72
C SER A 411 14.03 22.98 4.02
N TRP A 412 13.60 21.71 4.08
CA TRP A 412 13.09 21.10 5.30
C TRP A 412 14.14 21.02 6.41
N SER A 413 15.42 20.85 6.08
CA SER A 413 16.49 20.82 7.08
C SER A 413 16.62 22.17 7.79
N GLY A 414 16.64 23.28 7.03
CA GLY A 414 16.65 24.63 7.59
C GLY A 414 15.42 24.92 8.46
N LEU A 415 14.23 24.58 7.95
CA LEU A 415 12.97 24.70 8.70
C LEU A 415 13.00 23.92 10.02
N MET A 416 13.36 22.64 9.96
CA MET A 416 13.28 21.74 11.11
C MET A 416 14.31 22.08 12.18
N LYS A 417 15.46 22.66 11.79
CA LYS A 417 16.43 23.19 12.76
C LYS A 417 15.80 24.25 13.67
N GLU A 418 15.06 25.22 13.13
CA GLU A 418 14.36 26.21 13.96
C GLU A 418 13.19 25.59 14.73
N VAL A 419 12.34 24.81 14.06
CA VAL A 419 11.14 24.20 14.65
C VAL A 419 11.47 23.32 15.85
N VAL A 420 12.50 22.48 15.75
CA VAL A 420 12.94 21.61 16.85
C VAL A 420 13.45 22.45 18.02
N GLN A 421 14.22 23.51 17.75
CA GLN A 421 14.70 24.41 18.80
C GLN A 421 13.57 25.13 19.52
N GLN A 422 12.56 25.62 18.79
CA GLN A 422 11.36 26.22 19.41
C GLN A 422 10.60 25.20 20.27
N ALA A 423 10.43 23.97 19.79
CA ALA A 423 9.76 22.92 20.54
C ALA A 423 10.51 22.52 21.82
N LEU A 424 11.84 22.51 21.78
CA LEU A 424 12.73 22.24 22.93
C LEU A 424 12.68 23.36 23.97
N LYS A 425 12.55 24.62 23.54
CA LYS A 425 12.34 25.77 24.44
C LYS A 425 11.01 25.69 25.19
N GLU A 426 9.94 25.23 24.53
CA GLU A 426 8.63 25.04 25.18
C GLU A 426 8.68 23.90 26.22
N LYS A 427 9.33 22.79 25.86
CA LYS A 427 9.58 21.65 26.75
C LYS A 427 10.89 21.00 26.35
N ASN A 428 11.77 20.72 27.32
CA ASN A 428 13.11 20.16 27.11
C ASN A 428 13.12 18.67 26.66
N TYR A 429 12.35 18.34 25.62
CA TYR A 429 12.33 17.04 24.95
C TYR A 429 11.76 17.16 23.53
N THR A 430 12.24 16.32 22.62
CA THR A 430 11.75 16.23 21.23
C THR A 430 10.30 15.73 21.16
N ARG A 431 9.48 16.25 20.24
CA ARG A 431 8.08 15.81 20.09
C ARG A 431 7.95 14.60 19.16
N ALA A 432 6.84 13.87 19.27
CA ALA A 432 6.57 12.71 18.40
C ALA A 432 6.25 13.16 16.96
N SER A 433 5.67 14.34 16.80
CA SER A 433 5.43 14.95 15.49
C SER A 433 5.47 16.48 15.56
N TYR A 434 5.77 17.09 14.42
CA TYR A 434 5.74 18.53 14.20
C TYR A 434 4.73 18.80 13.09
N ASN A 435 3.55 19.28 13.45
CA ASN A 435 2.42 19.41 12.52
C ASN A 435 2.41 20.77 11.84
N VAL A 436 2.04 20.79 10.56
CA VAL A 436 1.97 21.99 9.73
C VAL A 436 0.52 22.19 9.31
N ARG A 437 -0.01 23.40 9.50
CA ARG A 437 -1.41 23.73 9.21
C ARG A 437 -1.68 23.77 7.71
N ASN A 438 -2.83 23.21 7.33
CA ASN A 438 -3.31 23.14 5.96
C ASN A 438 -3.83 24.50 5.47
N VAL A 439 -3.53 24.81 4.21
CA VAL A 439 -4.15 25.89 3.44
C VAL A 439 -4.43 25.40 2.02
N TYR A 440 -5.60 25.75 1.49
CA TYR A 440 -6.06 25.26 0.19
C TYR A 440 -5.65 26.18 -0.94
N PHE A 441 -5.14 25.60 -2.02
CA PHE A 441 -5.01 26.19 -3.34
C PHE A 441 -6.04 25.46 -4.22
N LEU A 442 -7.23 26.05 -4.39
CA LEU A 442 -8.26 25.42 -5.23
C LEU A 442 -8.13 25.90 -6.67
N ASP A 443 -8.34 24.99 -7.61
CA ASP A 443 -8.18 25.25 -9.06
C ASP A 443 -9.06 26.43 -9.53
N ASP A 444 -10.19 26.67 -8.85
CA ASP A 444 -11.19 27.69 -9.19
C ASP A 444 -11.20 28.91 -8.26
N LEU A 445 -10.14 29.13 -7.45
CA LEU A 445 -10.03 30.34 -6.60
C LEU A 445 -9.80 31.63 -7.40
N GLN A 446 -9.56 31.52 -8.70
CA GLN A 446 -9.45 32.65 -9.62
C GLN A 446 -10.73 32.85 -10.46
N ASP A 447 -11.69 31.92 -10.39
CA ASP A 447 -12.85 31.87 -11.28
C ASP A 447 -14.03 32.62 -10.65
N GLY A 448 -14.10 33.94 -10.91
CA GLY A 448 -15.37 34.66 -10.88
C GLY A 448 -16.24 34.29 -12.09
N ASP A 449 -17.49 34.78 -12.14
CA ASP A 449 -18.46 34.50 -13.23
C ASP A 449 -17.96 34.89 -14.64
N ASP A 450 -16.89 35.69 -14.73
CA ASP A 450 -16.16 35.96 -15.96
C ASP A 450 -14.69 35.51 -15.77
N LEU A 451 -14.25 34.50 -16.53
CA LEU A 451 -13.02 34.50 -17.34
C LEU A 451 -12.50 33.08 -17.63
N HIS A 452 -12.06 32.92 -18.88
CA HIS A 452 -11.37 31.75 -19.40
C HIS A 452 -10.02 31.56 -18.70
N HIS A 453 -9.60 30.29 -18.47
CA HIS A 453 -8.26 29.88 -17.99
C HIS A 453 -7.11 30.31 -18.95
N GLU A 454 -6.97 31.59 -19.25
CA GLU A 454 -5.94 32.11 -20.15
C GLU A 454 -4.83 32.89 -19.42
N ALA A 455 -5.04 33.28 -18.17
CA ALA A 455 -4.05 34.00 -17.36
C ALA A 455 -3.00 33.05 -16.76
N HIS A 456 -2.14 32.50 -17.62
CA HIS A 456 -0.96 31.76 -17.17
C HIS A 456 0.14 32.72 -16.71
N GLU A 457 0.82 32.37 -15.63
CA GLU A 457 1.92 33.18 -15.10
C GLU A 457 3.09 33.16 -16.09
N LEU A 458 3.46 34.35 -16.59
CA LEU A 458 4.50 34.52 -17.61
C LEU A 458 5.83 33.89 -17.15
N GLY A 459 6.40 33.04 -18.00
CA GLY A 459 7.67 32.35 -17.72
C GLY A 459 7.52 31.05 -16.91
N ILE A 460 6.30 30.65 -16.52
CA ILE A 460 6.04 29.34 -15.91
C ILE A 460 5.33 28.45 -16.95
N PRO A 461 5.82 27.23 -17.21
CA PRO A 461 5.13 26.29 -18.11
C PRO A 461 3.72 25.95 -17.61
N ARG A 462 2.76 25.89 -18.54
CA ARG A 462 1.33 25.64 -18.23
C ARG A 462 1.08 24.29 -17.56
N TYR A 463 1.95 23.32 -17.79
CA TYR A 463 1.83 21.97 -17.27
C TYR A 463 2.33 21.78 -15.82
N LEU A 464 2.93 22.82 -15.21
CA LEU A 464 3.31 22.80 -13.79
C LEU A 464 2.16 23.32 -12.93
N HIS A 465 1.32 22.41 -12.47
CA HIS A 465 0.07 22.72 -11.79
C HIS A 465 0.32 23.52 -10.50
N MET A 466 1.21 23.07 -9.62
CA MET A 466 1.47 23.74 -8.34
C MET A 466 2.09 25.13 -8.52
N PHE A 467 2.93 25.30 -9.53
CA PHE A 467 3.57 26.59 -9.83
C PHE A 467 2.63 27.59 -10.52
N GLN A 468 1.59 27.12 -11.24
CA GLN A 468 0.56 27.97 -11.83
C GLN A 468 -0.51 28.40 -10.81
N HIS A 469 -0.84 27.52 -9.85
CA HIS A 469 -1.90 27.78 -8.88
C HIS A 469 -1.33 28.41 -7.61
N VAL A 470 -1.06 29.72 -7.65
CA VAL A 470 -0.51 30.47 -6.48
C VAL A 470 -1.55 31.24 -5.68
N TYR A 471 -2.83 31.15 -6.04
CA TYR A 471 -3.90 31.74 -5.23
C TYR A 471 -4.39 30.70 -4.24
N ARG A 472 -4.37 31.07 -2.96
CA ARG A 472 -4.85 30.22 -1.87
C ARG A 472 -5.94 30.88 -1.08
N SER A 473 -6.71 30.07 -0.36
CA SER A 473 -7.60 30.54 0.69
C SER A 473 -6.83 31.41 1.69
N LYS A 474 -7.44 32.54 2.11
CA LYS A 474 -6.89 33.39 3.16
C LYS A 474 -6.76 32.64 4.48
N ASN A 475 -7.75 31.81 4.80
CA ASN A 475 -7.85 31.09 6.05
C ASN A 475 -7.15 29.71 5.99
N PHE A 476 -6.42 29.39 7.05
CA PHE A 476 -5.92 28.04 7.31
C PHE A 476 -7.02 27.18 7.95
N THR A 477 -6.95 25.85 7.79
CA THR A 477 -7.83 24.93 8.53
C THR A 477 -7.62 25.08 10.04
N LYS A 478 -8.65 24.75 10.84
CA LYS A 478 -8.57 24.80 12.31
C LYS A 478 -7.36 24.02 12.84
N PRO A 479 -6.73 24.42 13.96
CA PRO A 479 -5.60 23.70 14.54
C PRO A 479 -5.85 22.18 14.65
N GLY A 480 -4.87 21.37 14.24
CA GLY A 480 -4.95 19.91 14.24
C GLY A 480 -5.82 19.29 13.12
N SER A 481 -6.57 20.09 12.35
CA SER A 481 -7.44 19.58 11.26
C SER A 481 -6.70 19.56 9.93
N TYR A 482 -6.73 18.42 9.23
CA TYR A 482 -6.08 18.22 7.92
C TYR A 482 -4.57 18.50 7.90
N VAL A 483 -3.92 18.53 9.06
CA VAL A 483 -2.47 18.77 9.15
C VAL A 483 -1.68 17.61 8.56
N LYS A 484 -0.43 17.88 8.15
CA LYS A 484 0.58 16.85 7.90
C LYS A 484 1.78 17.13 8.79
N CYS A 485 2.55 16.10 9.11
CA CYS A 485 3.62 16.22 10.09
C CYS A 485 4.94 15.67 9.59
N PHE A 486 6.02 16.26 10.12
CA PHE A 486 7.28 15.55 10.28
C PHE A 486 7.16 14.62 11.49
N HIS A 487 7.13 13.30 11.26
CA HIS A 487 7.01 12.32 12.33
C HIS A 487 8.39 11.83 12.77
N ASN A 488 8.72 12.00 14.04
CA ASN A 488 9.99 11.57 14.60
C ASN A 488 10.03 10.04 14.73
N THR A 489 10.91 9.39 13.96
CA THR A 489 11.00 7.92 13.90
C THR A 489 11.44 7.29 15.23
N GLU A 490 12.05 8.04 16.14
CA GLU A 490 12.41 7.52 17.47
C GLU A 490 11.22 7.40 18.42
N ARG A 491 10.10 8.10 18.14
CA ARG A 491 9.01 8.26 19.10
C ARG A 491 7.69 7.64 18.67
N VAL A 492 7.42 7.51 17.38
CA VAL A 492 6.10 7.05 16.91
C VAL A 492 5.99 5.53 16.89
N VAL A 493 4.85 5.00 17.32
CA VAL A 493 4.50 3.56 17.23
C VAL A 493 3.51 3.30 16.11
N SER A 494 2.55 4.20 15.91
CA SER A 494 1.62 4.09 14.79
C SER A 494 1.21 5.45 14.24
N LEU A 495 0.95 5.49 12.94
CA LEU A 495 0.63 6.68 12.17
C LEU A 495 -0.77 6.64 11.56
N HIS A 496 -1.40 7.80 11.52
CA HIS A 496 -2.48 8.16 10.61
C HIS A 496 -1.92 9.14 9.56
N ASN A 497 -2.60 9.30 8.42
CA ASN A 497 -2.33 10.32 7.38
C ASN A 497 -2.08 11.75 7.89
N HIS A 498 -2.44 12.10 9.13
CA HIS A 498 -2.37 13.48 9.64
C HIS A 498 -1.49 13.61 10.89
N PHE A 499 -1.47 12.61 11.77
CA PHE A 499 -0.83 12.69 13.08
C PHE A 499 -0.48 11.28 13.59
N PRO A 500 0.44 11.16 14.57
CA PRO A 500 0.70 9.88 15.22
C PRO A 500 -0.50 9.45 16.07
N LEU A 501 -0.88 8.18 15.96
CA LEU A 501 -1.96 7.58 16.74
C LEU A 501 -1.44 7.04 18.09
N ASN A 502 -0.28 6.40 18.06
CA ASN A 502 0.36 5.85 19.25
C ASN A 502 1.86 6.16 19.24
N CYS A 503 2.46 6.30 20.43
CA CYS A 503 3.84 6.74 20.60
C CYS A 503 4.52 5.99 21.75
N LEU A 504 5.84 6.00 21.75
CA LEU A 504 6.69 5.54 22.84
C LEU A 504 6.67 6.63 23.93
N GLY A 505 5.93 6.36 25.00
CA GLY A 505 5.56 7.35 26.01
C GLY A 505 4.39 8.23 25.55
N THR A 506 4.36 9.48 26.02
CA THR A 506 3.27 10.41 25.67
C THR A 506 3.34 10.83 24.20
N CYS A 507 2.22 10.71 23.48
CA CYS A 507 2.06 11.31 22.16
C CYS A 507 1.99 12.82 22.28
N THR A 508 3.05 13.49 21.83
CA THR A 508 3.17 14.95 21.86
C THR A 508 3.39 15.46 20.45
N THR A 509 2.69 16.55 20.13
CA THR A 509 2.77 17.20 18.82
C THR A 509 3.08 18.67 19.02
N PHE A 510 4.07 19.17 18.28
CA PHE A 510 4.35 20.60 18.21
C PHE A 510 3.60 21.20 17.02
N SER A 511 2.90 22.32 17.23
CA SER A 511 2.23 23.05 16.15
C SER A 511 3.20 24.04 15.53
N VAL A 512 3.63 23.79 14.30
CA VAL A 512 4.50 24.71 13.57
C VAL A 512 3.73 25.97 13.23
N ASN A 513 4.33 27.13 13.53
CA ASN A 513 3.73 28.42 13.23
C ASN A 513 3.61 28.61 11.71
N THR A 514 2.49 29.15 11.24
CA THR A 514 2.23 29.38 9.80
C THR A 514 3.19 30.39 9.17
N SER A 515 3.88 31.21 9.97
CA SER A 515 4.97 32.07 9.50
C SER A 515 6.27 31.33 9.20
N LEU A 516 6.40 30.06 9.60
CA LEU A 516 7.57 29.21 9.31
C LEU A 516 7.29 28.21 8.19
N ALA A 517 6.11 27.58 8.20
CA ALA A 517 5.71 26.61 7.19
C ALA A 517 4.20 26.54 7.03
N GLN A 518 3.78 26.16 5.83
CA GLN A 518 2.40 25.89 5.48
C GLN A 518 2.29 24.57 4.74
N LEU A 519 1.23 23.80 5.00
CA LEU A 519 0.89 22.66 4.19
C LEU A 519 0.00 23.18 3.06
N GLN A 520 0.57 23.29 1.88
CA GLN A 520 -0.14 23.69 0.68
C GLN A 520 -0.86 22.47 0.12
N HIS A 521 -2.18 22.56 -0.02
CA HIS A 521 -3.03 21.49 -0.55
C HIS A 521 -3.69 21.94 -1.85
N TYR A 522 -3.20 21.39 -2.96
CA TYR A 522 -3.62 21.72 -4.32
C TYR A 522 -4.78 20.83 -4.76
N ARG A 523 -5.96 21.39 -4.98
CA ARG A 523 -7.15 20.57 -5.26
C ARG A 523 -8.07 21.23 -6.27
N LYS A 524 -8.81 20.42 -7.02
CA LYS A 524 -9.92 20.92 -7.83
C LYS A 524 -11.03 21.56 -6.99
N ASP A 525 -11.39 20.95 -5.87
CA ASP A 525 -12.46 21.43 -4.99
C ASP A 525 -12.23 20.97 -3.54
N CYS A 526 -12.94 21.60 -2.60
CA CYS A 526 -12.96 21.26 -1.19
C CYS A 526 -13.32 19.79 -0.94
N VAL A 527 -12.77 19.24 0.14
CA VAL A 527 -13.15 17.91 0.61
C VAL A 527 -14.64 17.87 0.99
N GLY A 528 -15.30 16.73 0.76
CA GLY A 528 -16.75 16.60 0.98
C GLY A 528 -17.22 16.96 2.39
N SER A 529 -16.39 16.73 3.41
CA SER A 529 -16.68 17.12 4.80
C SER A 529 -16.68 18.63 5.07
N LEU A 530 -16.09 19.42 4.17
CA LEU A 530 -16.06 20.87 4.25
C LEU A 530 -17.05 21.53 3.27
N LYS A 531 -17.85 20.77 2.53
CA LYS A 531 -18.74 21.29 1.48
C LYS A 531 -19.61 22.46 1.96
N ASN A 532 -20.13 22.38 3.18
CA ASN A 532 -21.05 23.38 3.74
C ASN A 532 -20.36 24.68 4.17
N SER A 533 -19.08 24.64 4.55
CA SER A 533 -18.33 25.82 5.00
C SER A 533 -17.28 26.27 4.00
N CYS A 534 -17.05 25.52 2.92
CA CYS A 534 -16.04 25.81 1.90
C CYS A 534 -16.24 27.18 1.26
N LYS A 535 -17.49 27.50 0.88
CA LYS A 535 -17.82 28.78 0.23
C LYS A 535 -17.47 29.97 1.13
N THR A 536 -17.78 29.88 2.42
CA THR A 536 -17.56 30.97 3.39
C THR A 536 -16.13 31.04 3.89
N ASP A 537 -15.54 29.88 4.22
CA ASP A 537 -14.30 29.81 4.98
C ASP A 537 -13.07 29.84 4.08
N PHE A 538 -13.17 29.25 2.88
CA PHE A 538 -12.01 28.96 2.03
C PHE A 538 -12.07 29.59 0.64
N ARG A 539 -13.26 29.91 0.12
CA ARG A 539 -13.42 30.51 -1.22
C ARG A 539 -13.65 32.03 -1.21
N LEU A 540 -14.21 32.58 -0.13
CA LEU A 540 -14.62 33.99 -0.08
C LEU A 540 -13.45 35.00 -0.17
N TYR A 541 -12.32 34.69 0.46
CA TYR A 541 -11.15 35.56 0.46
C TYR A 541 -9.92 34.76 0.06
N THR A 542 -9.22 35.23 -0.97
CA THR A 542 -8.02 34.60 -1.52
C THR A 542 -6.82 35.52 -1.37
N LEU A 543 -5.62 34.93 -1.32
CA LEU A 543 -4.35 35.62 -1.29
C LEU A 543 -3.43 35.01 -2.35
N LYS A 544 -2.70 35.87 -3.08
CA LYS A 544 -1.61 35.41 -3.94
C LYS A 544 -0.41 35.05 -3.06
N ASP A 545 0.02 33.80 -3.11
CA ASP A 545 1.12 33.23 -2.35
C ASP A 545 2.15 32.62 -3.30
N THR A 546 3.21 33.38 -3.55
CA THR A 546 4.27 33.04 -4.48
C THR A 546 5.43 32.30 -3.80
N THR A 547 5.26 31.81 -2.57
CA THR A 547 6.33 31.14 -1.81
C THR A 547 6.96 29.98 -2.59
N ILE A 548 6.15 29.23 -3.33
CA ILE A 548 6.61 28.11 -4.17
C ILE A 548 7.55 28.55 -5.30
N TRP A 549 7.41 29.79 -5.80
CA TRP A 549 8.23 30.29 -6.91
C TRP A 549 9.71 30.49 -6.58
N ARG A 550 10.07 30.44 -5.30
CA ARG A 550 11.48 30.34 -4.89
C ARG A 550 12.21 29.20 -5.60
N TYR A 551 11.50 28.12 -5.92
CA TYR A 551 12.05 26.92 -6.53
C TYR A 551 11.77 26.84 -8.04
N LYS A 552 11.20 27.89 -8.66
CA LYS A 552 10.65 27.82 -10.02
C LYS A 552 11.66 27.37 -11.05
N ASP A 553 12.85 27.98 -11.06
CA ASP A 553 13.80 27.79 -12.15
C ASP A 553 14.37 26.37 -12.15
N GLU A 554 14.69 25.87 -10.95
CA GLU A 554 15.17 24.50 -10.77
C GLU A 554 14.05 23.47 -11.00
N ALA A 555 12.83 23.73 -10.52
CA ALA A 555 11.68 22.84 -10.74
C ALA A 555 11.30 22.73 -12.22
N ILE A 556 11.27 23.85 -12.95
CA ILE A 556 11.04 23.88 -14.40
C ILE A 556 12.13 23.05 -15.09
N LYS A 557 13.39 23.36 -14.85
CA LYS A 557 14.53 22.67 -15.48
C LYS A 557 14.49 21.15 -15.26
N ARG A 558 14.25 20.69 -14.04
CA ARG A 558 14.19 19.26 -13.71
C ARG A 558 12.96 18.58 -14.30
N THR A 559 11.79 19.17 -14.11
CA THR A 559 10.53 18.60 -14.58
C THR A 559 10.50 18.51 -16.11
N THR A 560 10.87 19.58 -16.82
CA THR A 560 10.94 19.57 -18.29
C THR A 560 11.90 18.50 -18.80
N ARG A 561 13.08 18.37 -18.18
CA ARG A 561 14.05 17.33 -18.55
C ARG A 561 13.47 15.93 -18.37
N THR A 562 12.87 15.65 -17.21
CA THR A 562 12.29 14.34 -16.91
C THR A 562 11.13 14.02 -17.86
N LEU A 563 10.22 14.97 -18.09
CA LEU A 563 9.11 14.79 -19.04
C LEU A 563 9.60 14.56 -20.47
N SER A 564 10.64 15.27 -20.91
CA SER A 564 11.25 15.07 -22.24
C SER A 564 11.85 13.67 -22.37
N ARG A 565 12.63 13.22 -21.37
CA ARG A 565 13.23 11.86 -21.34
C ARG A 565 12.18 10.76 -21.37
N LEU A 566 11.05 11.01 -20.73
CA LEU A 566 9.93 10.09 -20.73
C LEU A 566 9.04 10.22 -21.97
N GLY A 567 9.35 11.09 -22.93
CA GLY A 567 8.56 11.23 -24.15
C GLY A 567 7.13 11.74 -23.90
N PHE A 568 6.94 12.61 -22.91
CA PHE A 568 5.68 13.33 -22.73
C PHE A 568 5.56 14.56 -23.63
N PHE A 569 6.65 14.98 -24.26
CA PHE A 569 6.66 15.99 -25.31
C PHE A 569 6.92 15.31 -26.65
N SER A 570 6.16 15.72 -27.66
CA SER A 570 6.28 15.28 -29.05
C SER A 570 7.45 15.94 -29.75
#